data_AF-A0A0U2VBQ9-F1
#
_entry.id   AF-A0A0U2VBQ9-F1
#
_cell.length_a   1.000
_cell.length_b   1.000
_cell.length_c   1.000
_cell.angle_alpha   90.00
_cell.angle_beta   90.00
_cell.angle_gamma   90.00
#
_symmetry.space_group_name_H-M   'P 1'
#
loop_
_entity.id
_entity.type
_entity.pdbx_description
1 polymer ?
#
loop_
_entity_poly.entity_id
_entity_poly.type
_entity_poly.pdbx_seq_one_letter_code
_entity_poly.pdbx_strand_id
1 'polypeptide(L)'
;MSDCLQMNDSPMYQKLASLQDIKNLSDLTKNNVRDILRASLRNSDLEIVELGELKDMSGTNDAFNSSICSLQVKVRLGSSSSTKKPEAPSTESSSDATQATSETAAASGDNESSPEPAAKPTSTEDAKEENTAVAEEFRTFDLVVKVPPKASFMRLMHKLTKPFLNEVTWYLDMVKQIEFVEKDMHESSFKLANIVPVCYHAYSNYYAGEISDKCKCAPWFCALPFRSSEEGILLLENVTKRGYKMFNKMSILPLDHFLLAMSDLAHFHGRWLTYRWLGESGKLGEGSWSPDYLKQCLNTQKRPPRAVYQKLLKGTQKTVLKILELEGKTEYSDRIRKFFNVTANVQLDQFMGEVTTPIDTCCHGDFWSNNIMFKYNEEDKVESTMLIDFQLINYGHPAYDILYLLYLSSDAGFRDSNMESCLEHYWKTFSYYLEKYSPDEFKYGWTEFKADIHTYKSIVFVLATTLLPNVLSDIQVEAGGLLALRDLQRKQAAELADSSKSSTKEIKRRVIQLVEEMMRDNII
;
A
#
# COMPACT_ATOMS: atom_id res chain seq x y z
N MET A 1 -28.41 7.99 63.59
CA MET A 1 -27.76 9.29 63.82
C MET A 1 -26.26 9.04 63.86
N SER A 2 -25.44 9.61 62.99
CA SER A 2 -25.73 10.36 61.76
C SER A 2 -24.42 10.51 60.98
N ASP A 3 -24.57 10.78 59.69
CA ASP A 3 -23.55 10.97 58.67
C ASP A 3 -22.36 11.84 59.10
N CYS A 4 -21.15 11.47 58.66
CA CYS A 4 -20.41 12.26 57.68
C CYS A 4 -19.05 11.62 57.34
N LEU A 5 -18.93 11.10 56.11
CA LEU A 5 -17.91 11.52 55.12
C LEU A 5 -17.99 10.60 53.90
N GLN A 6 -18.74 11.05 52.89
CA GLN A 6 -18.71 10.46 51.56
C GLN A 6 -17.47 10.92 50.78
N MET A 7 -16.98 10.04 49.93
CA MET A 7 -16.29 10.29 48.66
C MET A 7 -14.99 11.13 48.66
N ASN A 8 -13.92 10.46 48.24
CA ASN A 8 -13.18 10.92 47.07
C ASN A 8 -12.77 9.70 46.24
N ASP A 9 -13.53 9.42 45.19
CA ASP A 9 -13.09 8.54 44.10
C ASP A 9 -11.98 9.28 43.33
N SER A 10 -10.73 9.12 43.77
CA SER A 10 -9.59 9.49 42.93
C SER A 10 -9.68 8.71 41.63
N PRO A 11 -9.59 9.35 40.44
CA PRO A 11 -9.53 8.61 39.19
C PRO A 11 -8.33 7.68 39.24
N MET A 12 -8.60 6.38 39.15
CA MET A 12 -7.58 5.33 39.14
C MET A 12 -6.54 5.69 38.08
N TYR A 13 -5.29 5.91 38.49
CA TYR A 13 -4.21 6.36 37.61
C TYR A 13 -4.00 5.34 36.48
N GLN A 14 -4.68 5.55 35.35
CA GLN A 14 -4.40 4.85 34.12
C GLN A 14 -3.02 5.33 33.66
N LYS A 15 -2.02 4.47 33.87
CA LYS A 15 -0.70 4.59 33.25
C LYS A 15 -0.92 4.91 31.77
N LEU A 16 -0.40 6.05 31.31
CA LEU A 16 -0.43 6.42 29.89
C LEU A 16 0.09 5.23 29.08
N ALA A 17 -0.76 4.67 28.23
CA ALA A 17 -0.35 3.67 27.26
C ALA A 17 0.65 4.35 26.33
N SER A 18 1.83 3.78 26.20
CA SER A 18 2.69 4.14 25.07
C SER A 18 1.96 3.70 23.79
N LEU A 19 2.24 4.32 22.64
CA LEU A 19 1.65 3.87 21.37
C LEU A 19 2.00 2.39 21.07
N GLN A 20 3.09 1.88 21.64
CA GLN A 20 3.52 0.48 21.55
C GLN A 20 2.64 -0.49 22.36
N ASP A 21 1.85 0.00 23.32
CA ASP A 21 0.89 -0.78 24.09
C ASP A 21 -0.45 -0.97 23.34
N ILE A 22 -0.66 -0.29 22.20
CA ILE A 22 -1.86 -0.43 21.37
C ILE A 22 -1.62 -1.51 20.31
N LYS A 23 -1.98 -2.75 20.65
CA LYS A 23 -1.56 -3.97 19.92
C LYS A 23 -2.71 -4.65 19.16
N ASN A 24 -3.95 -4.45 19.59
CA ASN A 24 -5.13 -5.16 19.09
C ASN A 24 -6.43 -4.32 19.18
N LEU A 25 -7.55 -4.86 18.70
CA LEU A 25 -8.84 -4.15 18.64
C LEU A 25 -9.37 -3.68 20.01
N SER A 26 -9.14 -4.42 21.10
CA SER A 26 -9.60 -4.01 22.44
C SER A 26 -8.83 -2.80 22.99
N ASP A 27 -7.66 -2.52 22.41
CA ASP A 27 -6.82 -1.40 22.82
C ASP A 27 -7.25 -0.08 22.15
N LEU A 28 -8.22 -0.08 21.23
CA LEU A 28 -8.78 1.11 20.59
C LEU A 28 -9.78 1.86 21.51
N THR A 29 -9.34 2.15 22.73
CA THR A 29 -10.09 2.98 23.69
C THR A 29 -10.11 4.45 23.27
N LYS A 30 -11.05 5.25 23.81
CA LYS A 30 -11.14 6.69 23.56
C LYS A 30 -9.83 7.45 23.86
N ASN A 31 -9.09 7.04 24.90
CA ASN A 31 -7.79 7.62 25.25
C ASN A 31 -6.70 7.21 24.25
N ASN A 32 -6.64 5.93 23.89
CA ASN A 32 -5.60 5.42 22.98
C ASN A 32 -5.78 5.98 21.55
N VAL A 33 -7.03 6.08 21.06
CA VAL A 33 -7.35 6.69 19.76
C VAL A 33 -7.04 8.20 19.77
N ARG A 34 -7.31 8.90 20.88
CA ARG A 34 -6.87 10.30 21.07
C ARG A 34 -5.36 10.41 20.91
N ASP A 35 -4.61 9.59 21.61
CA ASP A 35 -3.16 9.72 21.70
C ASP A 35 -2.46 9.33 20.39
N ILE A 36 -3.03 8.38 19.63
CA ILE A 36 -2.68 8.15 18.22
C ILE A 36 -2.89 9.43 17.39
N LEU A 37 -4.11 9.98 17.35
CA LEU A 37 -4.41 11.13 16.49
C LEU A 37 -3.61 12.39 16.90
N ARG A 38 -3.36 12.61 18.19
CA ARG A 38 -2.48 13.67 18.70
C ARG A 38 -1.06 13.53 18.15
N ALA A 39 -0.51 12.31 18.14
CA ALA A 39 0.82 12.02 17.61
C ALA A 39 0.88 12.18 16.08
N SER A 40 -0.06 11.60 15.33
CA SER A 40 -0.09 11.67 13.87
C SER A 40 -0.28 13.11 13.35
N LEU A 41 -1.14 13.90 14.01
CA LEU A 41 -1.50 15.26 13.59
C LEU A 41 -0.64 16.35 14.24
N ARG A 42 0.26 15.99 15.17
CA ARG A 42 1.08 16.91 15.98
C ARG A 42 0.26 17.99 16.71
N ASN A 43 -0.94 17.63 17.17
CA ASN A 43 -1.84 18.53 17.88
C ASN A 43 -2.10 17.95 19.28
N SER A 44 -1.51 18.54 20.32
CA SER A 44 -1.66 18.12 21.73
C SER A 44 -3.06 18.37 22.29
N ASP A 45 -3.80 19.29 21.69
CA ASP A 45 -5.03 19.86 22.25
C ASP A 45 -6.28 19.24 21.62
N LEU A 46 -6.08 18.33 20.66
CA LEU A 46 -7.12 17.48 20.06
C LEU A 46 -7.80 16.65 21.14
N GLU A 47 -9.14 16.70 21.19
CA GLU A 47 -9.96 15.86 22.07
C GLU A 47 -10.94 15.03 21.27
N ILE A 48 -11.11 13.76 21.65
CA ILE A 48 -12.16 12.90 21.08
C ILE A 48 -13.48 13.34 21.67
N VAL A 49 -14.40 13.78 20.82
CA VAL A 49 -15.78 14.08 21.18
C VAL A 49 -16.54 12.77 21.22
N GLU A 50 -16.50 12.03 20.11
CA GLU A 50 -17.26 10.81 19.87
C GLU A 50 -16.33 9.73 19.29
N LEU A 51 -16.47 8.51 19.81
CA LEU A 51 -15.81 7.32 19.28
C LEU A 51 -16.93 6.36 18.83
N GLY A 52 -17.05 6.14 17.53
CA GLY A 52 -18.04 5.23 16.96
C GLY A 52 -17.69 3.76 17.21
N GLU A 53 -18.66 2.89 16.95
CA GLU A 53 -18.47 1.44 17.05
C GLU A 53 -17.58 0.90 15.91
N LEU A 54 -16.82 -0.16 16.21
CA LEU A 54 -16.13 -0.96 15.20
C LEU A 54 -17.17 -1.76 14.41
N LYS A 55 -17.33 -1.43 13.12
CA LYS A 55 -18.23 -2.15 12.21
C LYS A 55 -17.41 -3.06 11.30
N ASP A 56 -17.77 -4.34 11.23
CA ASP A 56 -17.08 -5.30 10.37
C ASP A 56 -17.22 -4.93 8.89
N MET A 57 -16.11 -4.99 8.16
CA MET A 57 -16.00 -4.79 6.72
C MET A 57 -15.40 -6.03 6.02
N SER A 58 -15.25 -7.15 6.75
CA SER A 58 -14.76 -8.41 6.18
C SER A 58 -15.67 -8.84 5.01
N GLY A 59 -15.09 -8.92 3.80
CA GLY A 59 -15.83 -9.19 2.56
C GLY A 59 -16.12 -7.97 1.67
N THR A 60 -15.72 -6.75 2.03
CA THR A 60 -15.75 -5.60 1.10
C THR A 60 -14.51 -5.53 0.20
N ASN A 61 -13.49 -6.34 0.48
CA ASN A 61 -12.30 -6.49 -0.34
C ASN A 61 -11.90 -7.98 -0.36
N ASP A 62 -11.96 -8.63 -1.51
CA ASP A 62 -11.71 -10.09 -1.62
C ASP A 62 -10.24 -10.47 -1.75
N ALA A 63 -9.34 -9.47 -1.82
CA ALA A 63 -7.92 -9.62 -1.61
C ALA A 63 -7.59 -9.91 -0.13
N PHE A 64 -7.89 -11.15 0.26
CA PHE A 64 -7.15 -11.93 1.26
C PHE A 64 -7.07 -11.44 2.74
N ASN A 65 -7.78 -12.22 3.57
CA ASN A 65 -7.28 -12.82 4.83
C ASN A 65 -7.10 -11.93 6.08
N SER A 66 -7.15 -10.62 6.01
CA SER A 66 -7.15 -9.78 7.21
C SER A 66 -8.58 -9.48 7.68
N SER A 67 -8.84 -9.42 8.98
CA SER A 67 -10.11 -8.88 9.47
C SER A 67 -10.07 -7.36 9.37
N ILE A 68 -11.07 -6.78 8.71
CA ILE A 68 -11.14 -5.33 8.44
C ILE A 68 -12.37 -4.77 9.14
N CYS A 69 -12.24 -3.63 9.82
CA CYS A 69 -13.37 -2.91 10.43
C CYS A 69 -13.29 -1.42 10.09
N SER A 70 -14.43 -0.74 9.94
CA SER A 70 -14.45 0.73 9.97
C SER A 70 -14.54 1.24 11.41
N LEU A 71 -13.84 2.33 11.69
CA LEU A 71 -14.00 3.12 12.91
C LEU A 71 -14.22 4.59 12.52
N GLN A 72 -15.26 5.23 13.05
CA GLN A 72 -15.49 6.66 12.89
C GLN A 72 -15.15 7.38 14.20
N VAL A 73 -14.45 8.51 14.11
CA VAL A 73 -13.97 9.28 15.27
C VAL A 73 -14.26 10.75 15.04
N LYS A 74 -15.05 11.38 15.92
CA LYS A 74 -15.27 12.83 15.89
C LYS A 74 -14.37 13.48 16.91
N VAL A 75 -13.58 14.48 16.47
CA VAL A 75 -12.65 15.21 17.32
C VAL A 75 -12.99 16.70 17.33
N ARG A 76 -12.64 17.36 18.43
CA ARG A 76 -12.51 18.82 18.53
C ARG A 76 -11.03 19.12 18.45
N LEU A 77 -10.62 19.94 17.48
CA LEU A 77 -9.28 20.47 17.40
C LEU A 77 -9.22 21.68 18.34
N GLY A 78 -8.35 21.63 19.35
CA GLY A 78 -8.14 22.78 20.23
C GLY A 78 -7.65 23.98 19.42
N SER A 79 -8.01 25.19 19.87
CA SER A 79 -7.61 26.45 19.23
C SER A 79 -6.09 26.48 19.08
N SER A 80 -5.60 26.54 17.84
CA SER A 80 -4.16 26.62 17.59
C SER A 80 -3.61 27.91 18.20
N SER A 81 -2.85 27.77 19.29
CA SER A 81 -2.01 28.88 19.74
C SER A 81 -1.04 29.18 18.60
N SER A 82 -1.16 30.36 18.01
CA SER A 82 -0.28 30.81 16.93
C SER A 82 1.17 30.56 17.32
N THR A 83 1.91 29.79 16.52
CA THR A 83 3.34 29.62 16.72
C THR A 83 3.98 31.01 16.68
N LYS A 84 4.40 31.51 17.85
CA LYS A 84 5.21 32.72 17.92
C LYS A 84 6.45 32.45 17.09
N LYS A 85 6.53 33.14 15.93
CA LYS A 85 7.73 33.25 15.12
C LYS A 85 8.85 33.68 16.08
N PRO A 86 9.94 32.90 16.25
CA PRO A 86 11.03 33.33 17.10
C PRO A 86 11.59 34.62 16.53
N GLU A 87 11.63 35.68 17.35
CA GLU A 87 12.30 36.92 17.00
C GLU A 87 13.78 36.60 16.78
N ALA A 88 14.32 37.07 15.66
CA ALA A 88 15.73 36.91 15.38
C ALA A 88 16.55 37.73 16.40
N PRO A 89 17.62 37.17 17.00
CA PRO A 89 18.47 37.97 17.87
C PRO A 89 19.13 39.08 17.05
N SER A 90 18.95 40.32 17.48
CA SER A 90 19.59 41.49 16.90
C SER A 90 21.10 41.38 17.04
N THR A 91 21.81 41.19 15.93
CA THR A 91 23.27 41.23 15.89
C THR A 91 23.75 42.67 16.07
N GLU A 92 24.35 42.96 17.22
CA GLU A 92 25.27 44.10 17.34
C GLU A 92 26.48 43.83 16.44
N SER A 93 26.71 44.68 15.44
CA SER A 93 27.95 44.71 14.69
C SER A 93 28.49 46.14 14.66
N SER A 94 29.55 46.36 15.43
CA SER A 94 30.32 47.60 15.43
C SER A 94 31.06 47.81 14.10
N SER A 95 30.93 48.99 13.50
CA SER A 95 31.97 49.52 12.61
C SER A 95 31.93 51.05 12.59
N ASP A 96 32.98 51.68 13.12
CA ASP A 96 33.22 53.12 13.02
C ASP A 96 33.34 53.56 11.55
N ALA A 97 32.71 54.69 11.21
CA ALA A 97 33.10 55.53 10.08
C ALA A 97 32.55 56.96 10.27
N THR A 98 33.41 57.87 10.73
CA THR A 98 33.07 59.29 10.94
C THR A 98 33.49 60.14 9.73
N GLN A 99 32.66 61.14 9.38
CA GLN A 99 33.01 62.34 8.59
C GLN A 99 33.34 62.15 7.08
N ALA A 100 33.04 63.10 6.18
CA ALA A 100 32.38 64.42 6.28
C ALA A 100 31.87 64.91 4.89
N THR A 101 31.03 65.97 4.89
CA THR A 101 30.82 66.98 3.80
C THR A 101 30.25 66.50 2.44
N SER A 102 29.49 67.28 1.64
CA SER A 102 28.98 68.67 1.72
C SER A 102 27.88 68.94 0.66
N GLU A 103 26.97 69.87 0.99
CA GLU A 103 26.37 70.93 0.11
C GLU A 103 25.58 70.64 -1.20
N THR A 104 24.32 71.15 -1.23
CA THR A 104 23.64 71.88 -2.35
C THR A 104 23.28 71.15 -3.67
N ALA A 105 22.25 71.50 -4.46
CA ALA A 105 21.10 72.42 -4.32
C ALA A 105 19.94 72.09 -5.30
N ALA A 106 18.71 72.41 -4.88
CA ALA A 106 17.60 73.09 -5.58
C ALA A 106 16.94 72.57 -6.89
N ALA A 107 15.59 72.58 -6.85
CA ALA A 107 14.65 73.30 -7.77
C ALA A 107 13.59 72.47 -8.55
N SER A 108 12.31 72.90 -8.36
CA SER A 108 11.12 72.78 -9.24
C SER A 108 10.60 71.39 -9.68
N GLY A 109 9.28 71.14 -9.74
CA GLY A 109 8.12 71.97 -9.37
C GLY A 109 6.79 71.28 -9.75
N ASP A 110 5.68 71.76 -9.18
CA ASP A 110 4.27 71.73 -9.64
C ASP A 110 3.62 70.38 -10.07
N ASN A 111 2.34 70.06 -9.80
CA ASN A 111 1.31 70.78 -9.04
C ASN A 111 0.24 69.82 -8.47
N GLU A 112 -0.68 70.37 -7.66
CA GLU A 112 -2.08 69.95 -7.45
C GLU A 112 -2.43 68.56 -6.83
N SER A 113 -3.56 68.37 -6.13
CA SER A 113 -4.60 69.31 -5.67
C SER A 113 -5.18 68.90 -4.29
N SER A 114 -6.31 69.49 -3.88
CA SER A 114 -7.13 69.17 -2.69
C SER A 114 -8.60 69.52 -3.00
N PRO A 115 -9.61 69.00 -2.24
CA PRO A 115 -10.04 69.58 -0.95
C PRO A 115 -10.28 68.53 0.15
N GLU A 116 -9.92 68.74 1.42
CA GLU A 116 -10.58 69.54 2.50
C GLU A 116 -11.77 68.87 3.23
N PRO A 117 -12.04 69.19 4.53
CA PRO A 117 -12.23 68.15 5.54
C PRO A 117 -13.54 68.23 6.38
N ALA A 118 -13.80 67.20 7.21
CA ALA A 118 -14.87 67.23 8.22
C ALA A 118 -14.56 66.50 9.54
N ALA A 119 -14.53 67.29 10.62
CA ALA A 119 -14.84 67.06 12.04
C ALA A 119 -14.80 65.65 12.71
N LYS A 120 -14.24 65.64 13.93
CA LYS A 120 -14.34 64.59 14.97
C LYS A 120 -15.78 64.36 15.46
N PRO A 121 -16.04 63.17 16.04
CA PRO A 121 -16.60 63.05 17.38
C PRO A 121 -15.60 62.36 18.33
N THR A 122 -15.26 62.94 19.48
CA THR A 122 -15.87 62.72 20.81
C THR A 122 -15.80 61.29 21.32
N SER A 123 -15.09 61.14 22.45
CA SER A 123 -14.97 59.93 23.25
C SER A 123 -16.26 59.57 24.00
N THR A 124 -16.63 58.29 23.96
CA THR A 124 -17.31 57.61 25.08
C THR A 124 -16.70 56.22 25.21
N GLU A 125 -16.30 55.87 26.42
CA GLU A 125 -15.90 54.52 26.79
C GLU A 125 -17.13 53.61 26.70
N ASP A 126 -16.99 52.48 26.02
CA ASP A 126 -17.79 51.29 26.27
C ASP A 126 -16.91 50.09 25.97
N ALA A 127 -16.38 49.48 27.04
CA ALA A 127 -15.59 48.26 26.95
C ALA A 127 -16.51 47.08 26.62
N LYS A 128 -16.85 46.94 25.33
CA LYS A 128 -17.32 45.67 24.81
C LYS A 128 -16.13 44.73 24.72
N GLU A 129 -16.08 43.77 25.63
CA GLU A 129 -15.38 42.52 25.38
C GLU A 129 -15.98 41.92 24.10
N GLU A 130 -15.31 42.12 22.96
CA GLU A 130 -15.48 41.24 21.82
C GLU A 130 -14.93 39.88 22.22
N ASN A 131 -15.79 39.11 22.89
CA ASN A 131 -15.65 37.70 23.13
C ASN A 131 -15.67 37.02 21.75
N THR A 132 -14.52 37.04 21.10
CA THR A 132 -14.21 36.35 19.86
C THR A 132 -14.20 34.87 20.20
N ALA A 133 -15.41 34.31 20.28
CA ALA A 133 -15.64 32.90 20.44
C ALA A 133 -14.94 32.17 19.29
N VAL A 134 -13.74 31.67 19.58
CA VAL A 134 -12.94 30.90 18.64
C VAL A 134 -13.80 29.70 18.24
N ALA A 135 -14.24 29.69 16.99
CA ALA A 135 -15.15 28.65 16.51
C ALA A 135 -14.49 27.28 16.73
N GLU A 136 -15.09 26.44 17.57
CA GLU A 136 -14.57 25.11 17.85
C GLU A 136 -14.53 24.29 16.55
N GLU A 137 -13.33 23.99 16.05
CA GLU A 137 -13.18 23.23 14.82
C GLU A 137 -13.39 21.75 15.11
N PHE A 138 -14.55 21.22 14.68
CA PHE A 138 -14.86 19.80 14.73
C PHE A 138 -14.45 19.12 13.44
N ARG A 139 -13.73 18.00 13.56
CA ARG A 139 -13.33 17.16 12.42
C ARG A 139 -13.73 15.71 12.64
N THR A 140 -14.21 15.05 11.60
CA THR A 140 -14.46 13.61 11.60
C THR A 140 -13.32 12.90 10.88
N PHE A 141 -12.85 11.81 11.48
CA PHE A 141 -11.92 10.85 10.90
C PHE A 141 -12.66 9.54 10.68
N ASP A 142 -12.72 9.09 9.42
CA ASP A 142 -13.15 7.76 9.07
C ASP A 142 -11.91 6.90 8.83
N LEU A 143 -11.79 5.82 9.58
CA LEU A 143 -10.60 4.99 9.67
C LEU A 143 -10.92 3.55 9.27
N VAL A 144 -9.94 2.89 8.66
CA VAL A 144 -9.95 1.45 8.38
C VAL A 144 -8.99 0.78 9.37
N VAL A 145 -9.52 -0.15 10.16
CA VAL A 145 -8.76 -0.97 11.10
C VAL A 145 -8.52 -2.33 10.47
N LYS A 146 -7.26 -2.73 10.29
CA LYS A 146 -6.87 -4.03 9.73
C LYS A 146 -6.08 -4.82 10.76
N VAL A 147 -6.43 -6.09 10.98
CA VAL A 147 -5.74 -6.98 11.93
C VAL A 147 -5.47 -8.37 11.31
N PRO A 148 -4.46 -9.13 11.79
CA PRO A 148 -4.14 -10.46 11.27
C PRO A 148 -5.34 -11.44 11.27
N PRO A 149 -5.35 -12.43 10.36
CA PRO A 149 -6.41 -13.43 10.25
C PRO A 149 -6.75 -14.12 11.56
N LYS A 150 -8.05 -14.32 11.78
CA LYS A 150 -8.56 -15.20 12.84
C LYS A 150 -8.55 -16.68 12.41
N ALA A 151 -8.74 -16.96 11.11
CA ALA A 151 -8.85 -18.32 10.56
C ALA A 151 -7.55 -19.14 10.74
N SER A 152 -7.68 -20.37 11.23
CA SER A 152 -6.53 -21.19 11.69
C SER A 152 -5.55 -21.58 10.58
N PHE A 153 -6.05 -21.91 9.38
CA PHE A 153 -5.20 -22.14 8.20
C PHE A 153 -4.42 -20.87 7.82
N MET A 154 -5.08 -19.71 7.83
CA MET A 154 -4.41 -18.44 7.49
C MET A 154 -3.39 -18.01 8.54
N ARG A 155 -3.66 -18.21 9.84
CA ARG A 155 -2.65 -18.01 10.89
C ARG A 155 -1.41 -18.89 10.67
N LEU A 156 -1.57 -20.14 10.23
CA LEU A 156 -0.43 -21.01 9.89
C LEU A 156 0.36 -20.48 8.69
N MET A 157 -0.32 -20.01 7.64
CA MET A 157 0.34 -19.39 6.49
C MET A 157 1.08 -18.11 6.89
N HIS A 158 0.48 -17.24 7.71
CA HIS A 158 1.12 -16.00 8.17
C HIS A 158 2.36 -16.27 9.06
N LYS A 159 2.40 -17.36 9.83
CA LYS A 159 3.63 -17.78 10.54
C LYS A 159 4.81 -18.10 9.61
N LEU A 160 4.54 -18.50 8.36
CA LEU A 160 5.52 -18.75 7.30
C LEU A 160 5.84 -17.48 6.51
N THR A 161 4.82 -16.88 5.87
CA THR A 161 4.98 -15.84 4.85
C THR A 161 4.93 -14.41 5.41
N LYS A 162 4.48 -14.21 6.65
CA LYS A 162 4.44 -12.91 7.35
C LYS A 162 3.85 -11.70 6.57
N PRO A 163 2.75 -11.83 5.83
CA PRO A 163 2.22 -10.72 5.00
C PRO A 163 1.83 -9.48 5.83
N PHE A 164 1.31 -9.65 7.05
CA PHE A 164 0.92 -8.51 7.89
C PHE A 164 2.15 -7.75 8.41
N LEU A 165 3.25 -8.42 8.74
CA LEU A 165 4.54 -7.78 9.01
C LEU A 165 4.99 -6.90 7.84
N ASN A 166 4.82 -7.38 6.60
CA ASN A 166 5.26 -6.65 5.41
C ASN A 166 4.49 -5.34 5.26
N GLU A 167 3.17 -5.38 5.43
CA GLU A 167 2.32 -4.19 5.40
C GLU A 167 2.59 -3.23 6.58
N VAL A 168 2.88 -3.75 7.78
CA VAL A 168 3.33 -2.92 8.92
C VAL A 168 4.68 -2.26 8.64
N THR A 169 5.64 -3.00 8.08
CA THR A 169 6.97 -2.48 7.71
C THR A 169 6.88 -1.44 6.59
N TRP A 170 5.94 -1.63 5.67
CA TRP A 170 5.65 -0.67 4.60
C TRP A 170 5.29 0.71 5.17
N TYR A 171 4.26 0.77 6.02
CA TYR A 171 3.76 2.01 6.58
C TYR A 171 4.66 2.61 7.67
N LEU A 172 5.36 1.79 8.47
CA LEU A 172 6.26 2.28 9.50
C LEU A 172 7.56 2.85 8.92
N ASP A 173 8.15 2.19 7.93
CA ASP A 173 9.50 2.51 7.48
C ASP A 173 9.59 2.80 5.98
N MET A 174 9.07 1.92 5.11
CA MET A 174 9.35 2.01 3.67
C MET A 174 8.81 3.29 3.02
N VAL A 175 7.61 3.72 3.39
CA VAL A 175 7.03 4.99 2.91
C VAL A 175 7.91 6.19 3.30
N LYS A 176 8.65 6.12 4.41
CA LYS A 176 9.62 7.17 4.80
C LYS A 176 10.95 7.02 4.07
N GLN A 177 11.41 5.79 3.82
CA GLN A 177 12.65 5.54 3.08
C GLN A 177 12.61 6.12 1.66
N ILE A 178 11.45 6.11 0.99
CA ILE A 178 11.35 6.71 -0.36
C ILE A 178 11.61 8.22 -0.38
N GLU A 179 11.44 8.93 0.75
CA GLU A 179 11.70 10.37 0.82
C GLU A 179 13.17 10.71 0.52
N PHE A 180 14.11 9.78 0.74
CA PHE A 180 15.52 9.96 0.35
C PHE A 180 15.71 10.04 -1.16
N VAL A 181 14.76 9.52 -1.95
CA VAL A 181 14.75 9.64 -3.42
C VAL A 181 13.91 10.83 -3.86
N GLU A 182 12.74 11.02 -3.26
CA GLU A 182 11.80 12.06 -3.70
C GLU A 182 12.28 13.49 -3.42
N LYS A 183 13.20 13.69 -2.47
CA LYS A 183 13.81 15.01 -2.19
C LYS A 183 14.54 15.59 -3.40
N ASP A 184 15.21 14.74 -4.19
CA ASP A 184 16.00 15.14 -5.35
C ASP A 184 15.18 15.10 -6.66
N MET A 185 13.92 14.68 -6.60
CA MET A 185 12.99 14.60 -7.74
C MET A 185 12.14 15.87 -7.90
N HIS A 186 12.77 17.05 -7.87
CA HIS A 186 12.12 18.37 -7.90
C HIS A 186 11.12 18.60 -9.05
N GLU A 187 11.22 17.83 -10.14
CA GLU A 187 10.39 17.97 -11.34
C GLU A 187 9.16 17.03 -11.34
N SER A 188 9.03 16.09 -10.40
CA SER A 188 7.92 15.14 -10.36
C SER A 188 6.77 15.63 -9.49
N SER A 189 5.59 15.84 -10.09
CA SER A 189 4.33 16.09 -9.37
C SER A 189 3.84 14.86 -8.58
N PHE A 190 4.30 13.67 -8.96
CA PHE A 190 3.99 12.43 -8.27
C PHE A 190 4.81 12.30 -6.98
N LYS A 191 4.14 11.92 -5.89
CA LYS A 191 4.77 11.42 -4.67
C LYS A 191 4.11 10.11 -4.26
N LEU A 192 4.89 9.12 -3.82
CA LEU A 192 4.36 7.83 -3.38
C LEU A 192 3.31 8.01 -2.27
N ALA A 193 3.54 8.95 -1.34
CA ALA A 193 2.62 9.29 -0.26
C ALA A 193 1.23 9.79 -0.72
N ASN A 194 1.08 10.23 -1.98
CA ASN A 194 -0.21 10.70 -2.50
C ASN A 194 -1.12 9.55 -2.95
N ILE A 195 -0.53 8.41 -3.33
CA ILE A 195 -1.21 7.24 -3.88
C ILE A 195 -1.28 6.05 -2.91
N VAL A 196 -0.97 6.27 -1.62
CA VAL A 196 -1.15 5.27 -0.56
C VAL A 196 -1.96 5.85 0.61
N PRO A 197 -2.76 5.05 1.34
CA PRO A 197 -3.52 5.53 2.49
C PRO A 197 -2.60 6.11 3.58
N VAL A 198 -3.04 7.18 4.23
CA VAL A 198 -2.36 7.68 5.44
C VAL A 198 -2.49 6.63 6.55
N CYS A 199 -1.37 6.20 7.11
CA CYS A 199 -1.33 5.33 8.29
C CYS A 199 -1.19 6.18 9.56
N TYR A 200 -2.16 6.06 10.47
CA TYR A 200 -2.17 6.75 11.75
C TYR A 200 -1.44 5.94 12.84
N HIS A 201 -1.60 4.61 12.82
CA HIS A 201 -0.96 3.69 13.76
C HIS A 201 -0.70 2.33 13.11
N ALA A 202 0.43 1.72 13.45
CA ALA A 202 0.83 0.40 12.96
C ALA A 202 1.62 -0.34 14.05
N TYR A 203 1.26 -1.59 14.31
CA TYR A 203 1.96 -2.46 15.23
C TYR A 203 1.88 -3.93 14.76
N SER A 204 2.99 -4.65 14.89
CA SER A 204 3.04 -6.11 14.82
C SER A 204 4.02 -6.63 15.87
N ASN A 205 3.65 -7.69 16.60
CA ASN A 205 4.55 -8.37 17.53
C ASN A 205 5.77 -8.99 16.83
N TYR A 206 5.67 -9.24 15.51
CA TYR A 206 6.79 -9.68 14.68
C TYR A 206 7.74 -8.54 14.34
N TYR A 207 7.22 -7.31 14.18
CA TYR A 207 8.00 -6.09 13.94
C TYR A 207 8.75 -5.67 15.21
N ALA A 208 8.05 -5.64 16.34
CA ALA A 208 8.60 -5.28 17.66
C ALA A 208 9.60 -6.30 18.23
N GLY A 209 9.88 -7.42 17.53
CA GLY A 209 10.83 -8.44 17.98
C GLY A 209 10.35 -9.30 19.15
N GLU A 210 9.06 -9.23 19.52
CA GLU A 210 8.48 -9.88 20.72
C GLU A 210 8.30 -11.42 20.59
N ILE A 211 8.88 -12.04 19.56
CA ILE A 211 8.73 -13.49 19.31
C ILE A 211 9.68 -14.30 20.20
N SER A 212 9.14 -15.08 21.14
CA SER A 212 9.94 -16.07 21.88
C SER A 212 10.25 -17.29 21.01
N ASP A 213 11.43 -17.36 20.40
CA ASP A 213 11.93 -18.56 19.71
C ASP A 213 12.31 -19.66 20.71
N LYS A 214 11.31 -20.36 21.26
CA LYS A 214 11.50 -21.47 22.22
C LYS A 214 12.16 -22.72 21.61
N CYS A 215 12.50 -22.71 20.32
CA CYS A 215 13.01 -23.87 19.59
C CYS A 215 14.00 -23.52 18.46
N LYS A 216 15.00 -22.67 18.72
CA LYS A 216 15.99 -22.21 17.71
C LYS A 216 16.74 -23.33 16.97
N CYS A 217 16.88 -24.51 17.56
CA CYS A 217 17.64 -25.64 17.00
C CYS A 217 16.77 -26.73 16.35
N ALA A 218 15.44 -26.58 16.33
CA ALA A 218 14.55 -27.60 15.79
C ALA A 218 14.25 -27.38 14.30
N PRO A 219 14.05 -28.45 13.51
CA PRO A 219 13.59 -28.33 12.12
C PRO A 219 12.31 -27.51 12.01
N TRP A 220 12.11 -26.81 10.88
CA TRP A 220 10.99 -25.88 10.68
C TRP A 220 9.61 -26.51 10.97
N PHE A 221 9.40 -27.79 10.65
CA PHE A 221 8.15 -28.50 10.91
C PHE A 221 7.88 -28.76 12.40
N CYS A 222 8.92 -28.77 13.23
CA CYS A 222 8.85 -28.87 14.68
C CYS A 222 8.72 -27.48 15.32
N ALA A 223 9.43 -26.47 14.83
CA ALA A 223 9.39 -25.11 15.39
C ALA A 223 8.12 -24.31 15.01
N LEU A 224 7.58 -24.47 13.80
CA LEU A 224 6.46 -23.68 13.26
C LEU A 224 5.15 -23.81 14.08
N PRO A 225 4.74 -24.99 14.60
CA PRO A 225 3.59 -25.10 15.49
C PRO A 225 3.76 -24.25 16.77
N PHE A 226 4.95 -24.27 17.39
CA PHE A 226 5.24 -23.58 18.66
C PHE A 226 5.59 -22.10 18.53
N ARG A 227 5.86 -21.60 17.31
CA ARG A 227 6.03 -20.17 17.07
C ARG A 227 4.74 -19.43 17.43
N SER A 228 4.83 -18.33 18.18
CA SER A 228 3.69 -17.42 18.38
C SER A 228 3.12 -16.97 17.03
N SER A 229 1.79 -16.90 16.95
CA SER A 229 1.13 -16.29 15.78
C SER A 229 1.43 -14.79 15.72
N GLU A 230 1.30 -14.22 14.54
CA GLU A 230 1.32 -12.77 14.39
C GLU A 230 0.10 -12.15 15.08
N GLU A 231 0.34 -11.07 15.82
CA GLU A 231 -0.65 -10.23 16.49
C GLU A 231 -0.28 -8.78 16.20
N GLY A 232 -1.26 -7.98 15.82
CA GLY A 232 -1.00 -6.65 15.30
C GLY A 232 -2.25 -5.88 14.93
N ILE A 233 -2.06 -4.59 14.63
CA ILE A 233 -3.10 -3.67 14.23
C ILE A 233 -2.54 -2.60 13.29
N LEU A 234 -3.30 -2.28 12.26
CA LEU A 234 -3.08 -1.17 11.33
C LEU A 234 -4.32 -0.26 11.38
N LEU A 235 -4.09 1.04 11.48
CA LEU A 235 -5.13 2.08 11.51
C LEU A 235 -4.87 3.06 10.36
N LEU A 236 -5.61 2.89 9.28
CA LEU A 236 -5.43 3.58 8.00
C LEU A 236 -6.56 4.59 7.75
N GLU A 237 -6.33 5.57 6.88
CA GLU A 237 -7.37 6.45 6.34
C GLU A 237 -8.41 5.65 5.54
N ASN A 238 -9.70 5.90 5.78
CA ASN A 238 -10.76 5.42 4.91
C ASN A 238 -10.89 6.31 3.66
N VAL A 239 -10.04 6.05 2.66
CA VAL A 239 -9.97 6.79 1.40
C VAL A 239 -11.28 6.82 0.60
N THR A 240 -12.28 5.98 0.91
CA THR A 240 -13.63 6.09 0.30
C THR A 240 -14.27 7.46 0.57
N LYS A 241 -13.93 8.11 1.69
CA LYS A 241 -14.40 9.46 2.02
C LYS A 241 -13.74 10.57 1.19
N ARG A 242 -12.60 10.28 0.56
CA ARG A 242 -11.96 11.13 -0.46
C ARG A 242 -12.50 10.89 -1.88
N GLY A 243 -13.55 10.06 -2.02
CA GLY A 243 -14.20 9.76 -3.30
C GLY A 243 -13.60 8.59 -4.08
N TYR A 244 -12.61 7.89 -3.53
CA TYR A 244 -12.07 6.67 -4.16
C TYR A 244 -13.04 5.50 -4.03
N LYS A 245 -13.18 4.73 -5.11
CA LYS A 245 -14.10 3.59 -5.22
C LYS A 245 -13.33 2.33 -5.62
N MET A 246 -13.70 1.18 -5.05
CA MET A 246 -13.22 -0.12 -5.52
C MET A 246 -13.72 -0.36 -6.95
N PHE A 247 -12.90 -0.97 -7.79
CA PHE A 247 -13.38 -1.47 -9.09
C PHE A 247 -14.00 -2.87 -8.92
N ASN A 248 -14.96 -3.24 -9.78
CA ASN A 248 -15.55 -4.57 -9.74
C ASN A 248 -14.55 -5.61 -10.28
N LYS A 249 -14.01 -6.46 -9.39
CA LYS A 249 -13.07 -7.55 -9.72
C LYS A 249 -13.54 -8.51 -10.83
N MET A 250 -14.86 -8.65 -11.04
CA MET A 250 -15.44 -9.51 -12.08
C MET A 250 -15.42 -8.85 -13.46
N SER A 251 -15.33 -7.52 -13.52
CA SER A 251 -15.29 -6.74 -14.75
C SER A 251 -13.89 -6.73 -15.36
N ILE A 252 -13.81 -6.31 -16.62
CA ILE A 252 -12.55 -5.94 -17.27
C ILE A 252 -12.27 -4.49 -16.91
N LEU A 253 -11.04 -4.18 -16.51
CA LEU A 253 -10.61 -2.83 -16.19
C LEU A 253 -10.55 -2.00 -17.51
N PRO A 254 -11.21 -0.83 -17.61
CA PRO A 254 -11.19 0.00 -18.82
C PRO A 254 -9.77 0.48 -19.15
N LEU A 255 -9.52 0.84 -20.42
CA LEU A 255 -8.19 1.23 -20.88
C LEU A 255 -7.62 2.42 -20.09
N ASP A 256 -8.40 3.48 -19.88
CA ASP A 256 -7.93 4.68 -19.17
C ASP A 256 -7.50 4.36 -17.72
N HIS A 257 -8.26 3.51 -17.02
CA HIS A 257 -7.89 3.00 -15.70
C HIS A 257 -6.62 2.16 -15.74
N PHE A 258 -6.45 1.35 -16.80
CA PHE A 258 -5.28 0.52 -17.02
C PHE A 258 -4.02 1.35 -17.25
N LEU A 259 -4.10 2.37 -18.10
CA LEU A 259 -2.99 3.27 -18.41
C LEU A 259 -2.58 4.08 -17.18
N LEU A 260 -3.55 4.60 -16.42
CA LEU A 260 -3.28 5.30 -15.17
C LEU A 260 -2.58 4.38 -14.14
N ALA A 261 -3.10 3.16 -13.93
CA ALA A 261 -2.49 2.18 -13.05
C ALA A 261 -1.07 1.77 -13.50
N MET A 262 -0.84 1.65 -14.82
CA MET A 262 0.49 1.38 -15.39
C MET A 262 1.47 2.55 -15.17
N SER A 263 1.00 3.79 -15.28
CA SER A 263 1.81 4.98 -14.99
C SER A 263 2.19 5.07 -13.51
N ASP A 264 1.23 4.85 -12.61
CA ASP A 264 1.47 4.85 -11.16
C ASP A 264 2.41 3.70 -10.75
N LEU A 265 2.28 2.52 -11.37
CA LEU A 265 3.19 1.39 -11.18
C LEU A 265 4.61 1.68 -11.71
N ALA A 266 4.74 2.32 -12.87
CA ALA A 266 6.04 2.72 -13.42
C ALA A 266 6.75 3.74 -12.50
N HIS A 267 5.99 4.69 -11.96
CA HIS A 267 6.48 5.64 -10.95
C HIS A 267 6.85 4.99 -9.61
N PHE A 268 6.14 3.93 -9.20
CA PHE A 268 6.45 3.12 -8.02
C PHE A 268 7.76 2.35 -8.22
N HIS A 269 7.84 1.53 -9.27
CA HIS A 269 9.02 0.73 -9.61
C HIS A 269 10.27 1.58 -9.87
N GLY A 270 10.13 2.70 -10.59
CA GLY A 270 11.25 3.58 -10.93
C GLY A 270 11.87 4.25 -9.71
N ARG A 271 11.06 4.68 -8.73
CA ARG A 271 11.56 5.26 -7.46
C ARG A 271 12.34 4.25 -6.63
N TRP A 272 11.84 3.02 -6.51
CA TRP A 272 12.53 1.98 -5.73
C TRP A 272 13.79 1.45 -6.44
N LEU A 273 13.83 1.47 -7.77
CA LEU A 273 15.05 1.19 -8.54
C LEU A 273 16.09 2.31 -8.38
N THR A 274 15.63 3.57 -8.41
CA THR A 274 16.47 4.74 -8.10
C THR A 274 17.01 4.68 -6.67
N TYR A 275 16.18 4.30 -5.69
CA TYR A 275 16.61 4.08 -4.29
C TYR A 275 17.79 3.11 -4.24
N ARG A 276 17.64 1.97 -4.91
CA ARG A 276 18.68 0.93 -4.99
C ARG A 276 19.99 1.50 -5.57
N TRP A 277 19.95 2.15 -6.74
CA TRP A 277 21.17 2.67 -7.39
C TRP A 277 21.84 3.82 -6.62
N LEU A 278 21.07 4.71 -6.00
CA LEU A 278 21.62 5.72 -5.10
C LEU A 278 22.25 5.07 -3.85
N GLY A 279 21.68 3.98 -3.35
CA GLY A 279 22.25 3.22 -2.24
C GLY A 279 23.54 2.48 -2.62
N GLU A 280 23.56 1.82 -3.78
CA GLU A 280 24.72 1.13 -4.34
C GLU A 280 25.88 2.11 -4.62
N SER A 281 25.57 3.36 -4.99
CA SER A 281 26.57 4.42 -5.22
C SER A 281 26.88 5.29 -3.99
N GLY A 282 26.33 4.98 -2.82
CA GLY A 282 26.58 5.72 -1.57
C GLY A 282 26.03 7.15 -1.54
N LYS A 283 25.04 7.46 -2.38
CA LYS A 283 24.42 8.78 -2.55
C LYS A 283 23.14 8.99 -1.74
N LEU A 284 22.59 7.95 -1.10
CA LEU A 284 21.47 8.12 -0.16
C LEU A 284 21.93 8.85 1.11
N GLY A 285 21.04 9.66 1.69
CA GLY A 285 21.30 10.43 2.90
C GLY A 285 21.43 9.59 4.18
N GLU A 286 21.88 10.22 5.26
CA GLU A 286 21.97 9.60 6.58
C GLU A 286 20.62 9.08 7.08
N GLY A 287 20.60 7.88 7.68
CA GLY A 287 19.38 7.19 8.13
C GLY A 287 18.67 6.36 7.05
N SER A 288 19.19 6.36 5.81
CA SER A 288 18.72 5.47 4.77
C SER A 288 19.10 4.00 5.02
N TRP A 289 18.28 3.08 4.54
CA TRP A 289 18.59 1.66 4.47
C TRP A 289 19.55 1.34 3.32
N SER A 290 20.52 0.46 3.55
CA SER A 290 21.35 -0.07 2.46
C SER A 290 20.51 -0.93 1.50
N PRO A 291 20.91 -1.09 0.22
CA PRO A 291 20.23 -1.96 -0.74
C PRO A 291 20.03 -3.40 -0.23
N ASP A 292 21.05 -3.97 0.43
CA ASP A 292 20.97 -5.30 1.03
C ASP A 292 19.95 -5.38 2.17
N TYR A 293 19.85 -4.36 3.01
CA TYR A 293 18.89 -4.32 4.11
C TYR A 293 17.45 -4.12 3.58
N LEU A 294 17.25 -3.24 2.60
CA LEU A 294 15.97 -3.10 1.90
C LEU A 294 15.54 -4.43 1.27
N LYS A 295 16.44 -5.11 0.56
CA LYS A 295 16.21 -6.43 -0.03
C LYS A 295 15.91 -7.50 1.04
N GLN A 296 16.54 -7.42 2.21
CA GLN A 296 16.24 -8.32 3.33
C GLN A 296 14.85 -8.07 3.92
N CYS A 297 14.46 -6.81 4.13
CA CYS A 297 13.13 -6.43 4.63
C CYS A 297 12.00 -6.76 3.65
N LEU A 298 12.25 -6.72 2.34
CA LEU A 298 11.29 -7.12 1.31
C LEU A 298 11.19 -8.64 1.11
N ASN A 299 12.27 -9.39 1.40
CA ASN A 299 12.28 -10.86 1.31
C ASN A 299 11.94 -11.56 2.64
N THR A 300 11.18 -10.89 3.51
CA THR A 300 10.60 -11.44 4.75
C THR A 300 9.63 -12.60 4.53
N GLN A 301 9.03 -12.71 3.33
CA GLN A 301 8.27 -13.87 2.91
C GLN A 301 9.19 -15.09 2.82
N LYS A 302 9.35 -15.81 3.92
CA LYS A 302 10.10 -17.07 3.91
C LYS A 302 9.37 -18.02 2.96
N ARG A 303 10.00 -18.26 1.80
CA ARG A 303 9.47 -19.06 0.69
C ARG A 303 8.79 -20.31 1.23
N PRO A 304 7.51 -20.57 0.88
CA PRO A 304 6.82 -21.76 1.36
C PRO A 304 7.66 -23.00 0.98
N PRO A 305 7.82 -24.00 1.86
CA PRO A 305 8.71 -25.13 1.60
C PRO A 305 8.42 -25.75 0.22
N ARG A 306 9.45 -26.16 -0.52
CA ARG A 306 9.32 -26.66 -1.90
C ARG A 306 8.18 -27.68 -2.09
N ALA A 307 7.97 -28.56 -1.11
CA ALA A 307 6.88 -29.54 -1.10
C ALA A 307 5.46 -28.94 -0.98
N VAL A 308 5.30 -27.76 -0.36
CA VAL A 308 4.05 -27.00 -0.34
C VAL A 308 3.79 -26.37 -1.71
N TYR A 309 4.78 -25.68 -2.28
CA TYR A 309 4.62 -25.08 -3.62
C TYR A 309 4.37 -26.15 -4.69
N GLN A 310 5.10 -27.27 -4.68
CA GLN A 310 4.83 -28.39 -5.60
C GLN A 310 3.42 -28.99 -5.45
N LYS A 311 2.80 -28.92 -4.27
CA LYS A 311 1.39 -29.30 -4.08
C LYS A 311 0.44 -28.25 -4.66
N LEU A 312 0.77 -26.95 -4.57
CA LEU A 312 0.02 -25.88 -5.22
C LEU A 312 0.06 -26.04 -6.74
N LEU A 313 1.24 -26.17 -7.36
CA LEU A 313 1.37 -26.43 -8.81
C LEU A 313 0.54 -27.63 -9.28
N LYS A 314 0.59 -28.75 -8.55
CA LYS A 314 -0.21 -29.95 -8.87
C LYS A 314 -1.71 -29.73 -8.67
N GLY A 315 -2.11 -28.80 -7.81
CA GLY A 315 -3.48 -28.31 -7.69
C GLY A 315 -3.88 -27.51 -8.93
N THR A 316 -3.12 -26.46 -9.25
CA THR A 316 -3.35 -25.58 -10.41
C THR A 316 -3.39 -26.36 -11.73
N GLN A 317 -2.41 -27.26 -11.97
CA GLN A 317 -2.38 -28.15 -13.14
C GLN A 317 -3.68 -28.96 -13.26
N LYS A 318 -4.19 -29.52 -12.16
CA LYS A 318 -5.46 -30.27 -12.16
C LYS A 318 -6.65 -29.37 -12.45
N THR A 319 -6.68 -28.17 -11.87
CA THR A 319 -7.76 -27.19 -12.10
C THR A 319 -7.80 -26.76 -13.56
N VAL A 320 -6.66 -26.39 -14.16
CA VAL A 320 -6.57 -26.02 -15.58
C VAL A 320 -6.97 -27.19 -16.48
N LEU A 321 -6.45 -28.40 -16.24
CA LEU A 321 -6.87 -29.59 -17.00
C LEU A 321 -8.36 -29.91 -16.87
N LYS A 322 -8.96 -29.68 -15.70
CA LYS A 322 -10.40 -29.87 -15.51
C LYS A 322 -11.24 -28.84 -16.26
N ILE A 323 -10.78 -27.58 -16.32
CA ILE A 323 -11.43 -26.53 -17.12
C ILE A 323 -11.36 -26.88 -18.61
N LEU A 324 -10.21 -27.34 -19.11
CA LEU A 324 -10.05 -27.79 -20.49
C LEU A 324 -10.97 -28.97 -20.84
N GLU A 325 -11.13 -29.94 -19.93
CA GLU A 325 -12.08 -31.05 -20.12
C GLU A 325 -13.54 -30.56 -20.19
N LEU A 326 -13.95 -29.68 -19.26
CA LEU A 326 -15.32 -29.17 -19.17
C LEU A 326 -15.75 -28.32 -20.37
N GLU A 327 -14.80 -27.65 -21.03
CA GLU A 327 -15.03 -26.77 -22.17
C GLU A 327 -14.61 -27.41 -23.51
N GLY A 328 -14.29 -28.71 -23.52
CA GLY A 328 -13.96 -29.47 -24.73
C GLY A 328 -12.57 -29.21 -25.34
N LYS A 329 -11.74 -28.37 -24.71
CA LYS A 329 -10.40 -27.93 -25.15
C LYS A 329 -9.28 -28.91 -24.82
N THR A 330 -9.57 -30.21 -24.98
CA THR A 330 -8.66 -31.29 -24.54
C THR A 330 -7.36 -31.37 -25.33
N GLU A 331 -7.29 -30.79 -26.54
CA GLU A 331 -6.10 -30.68 -27.40
C GLU A 331 -4.91 -29.99 -26.73
N TYR A 332 -5.16 -29.09 -25.76
CA TYR A 332 -4.12 -28.39 -25.02
C TYR A 332 -3.55 -29.19 -23.83
N SER A 333 -4.17 -30.31 -23.47
CA SER A 333 -3.89 -31.03 -22.22
C SER A 333 -2.44 -31.51 -22.08
N ASP A 334 -1.82 -32.01 -23.15
CA ASP A 334 -0.48 -32.58 -23.08
C ASP A 334 0.62 -31.53 -23.03
N ARG A 335 0.45 -30.40 -23.72
CA ARG A 335 1.33 -29.23 -23.58
C ARG A 335 1.22 -28.63 -22.17
N ILE A 336 0.00 -28.51 -21.63
CA ILE A 336 -0.22 -28.09 -20.22
C ILE A 336 0.41 -29.06 -19.22
N ARG A 337 0.28 -30.38 -19.43
CA ARG A 337 0.99 -31.39 -18.62
C ARG A 337 2.51 -31.19 -18.68
N LYS A 338 3.08 -31.03 -19.88
CA LYS A 338 4.51 -30.78 -20.09
C LYS A 338 4.99 -29.51 -19.39
N PHE A 339 4.28 -28.39 -19.57
CA PHE A 339 4.61 -27.10 -18.96
C PHE A 339 4.65 -27.18 -17.42
N PHE A 340 3.59 -27.67 -16.79
CA PHE A 340 3.54 -27.76 -15.32
C PHE A 340 4.53 -28.79 -14.74
N ASN A 341 4.90 -29.82 -15.52
CA ASN A 341 5.87 -30.83 -15.09
C ASN A 341 7.33 -30.37 -15.31
N VAL A 342 7.61 -29.58 -16.35
CA VAL A 342 8.96 -29.15 -16.74
C VAL A 342 9.15 -27.65 -16.51
N THR A 343 8.63 -26.80 -17.40
CA THR A 343 8.85 -25.35 -17.41
C THR A 343 8.56 -24.70 -16.06
N ALA A 344 7.38 -24.94 -15.48
CA ALA A 344 6.98 -24.38 -14.20
C ALA A 344 7.83 -24.89 -13.03
N ASN A 345 8.44 -26.08 -13.11
CA ASN A 345 9.37 -26.59 -12.09
C ASN A 345 10.80 -26.04 -12.26
N VAL A 346 11.26 -25.81 -13.50
CA VAL A 346 12.57 -25.20 -13.78
C VAL A 346 12.55 -23.73 -13.36
N GLN A 347 11.50 -22.99 -13.73
CA GLN A 347 11.35 -21.59 -13.34
C GLN A 347 11.10 -21.44 -11.85
N LEU A 348 10.36 -22.37 -11.23
CA LEU A 348 10.31 -22.49 -9.77
C LEU A 348 11.70 -22.43 -9.14
N ASP A 349 12.67 -23.15 -9.72
CA ASP A 349 14.01 -23.26 -9.16
C ASP A 349 14.85 -21.99 -9.43
N GLN A 350 14.51 -21.23 -10.47
CA GLN A 350 15.04 -19.89 -10.71
C GLN A 350 14.44 -18.86 -9.72
N PHE A 351 13.11 -18.85 -9.54
CA PHE A 351 12.40 -17.99 -8.56
C PHE A 351 12.69 -18.34 -7.10
N MET A 352 12.99 -19.61 -6.81
CA MET A 352 13.51 -20.08 -5.51
C MET A 352 15.03 -19.96 -5.39
N GLY A 353 15.73 -19.51 -6.45
CA GLY A 353 17.14 -19.16 -6.41
C GLY A 353 17.39 -17.77 -5.84
N GLU A 354 18.64 -17.33 -5.87
CA GLU A 354 19.05 -15.94 -5.63
C GLU A 354 19.38 -15.25 -6.96
N VAL A 355 18.50 -15.43 -7.96
CA VAL A 355 18.61 -14.71 -9.23
C VAL A 355 18.24 -13.25 -8.96
N THR A 356 19.13 -12.33 -9.31
CA THR A 356 18.87 -10.90 -9.35
C THR A 356 19.06 -10.34 -10.75
N THR A 357 18.25 -9.35 -11.11
CA THR A 357 18.31 -8.68 -12.42
C THR A 357 18.82 -7.22 -12.28
N PRO A 358 19.27 -6.60 -13.39
CA PRO A 358 19.70 -5.21 -13.40
C PRO A 358 18.60 -4.21 -13.01
N ILE A 359 17.32 -4.56 -13.20
CA ILE A 359 16.16 -3.70 -12.88
C ILE A 359 15.27 -4.22 -11.74
N ASP A 360 15.76 -5.19 -10.94
CA ASP A 360 15.03 -5.59 -9.74
C ASP A 360 14.81 -4.38 -8.82
N THR A 361 13.58 -4.27 -8.35
CA THR A 361 13.03 -3.16 -7.61
C THR A 361 12.10 -3.68 -6.51
N CYS A 362 11.45 -2.77 -5.79
CA CYS A 362 10.31 -3.11 -4.93
C CYS A 362 9.08 -3.34 -5.80
N CYS A 363 8.49 -4.53 -5.76
CA CYS A 363 7.22 -4.88 -6.40
C CYS A 363 6.11 -4.90 -5.34
N HIS A 364 4.90 -4.46 -5.69
CA HIS A 364 3.69 -4.58 -4.88
C HIS A 364 3.33 -6.05 -4.62
N GLY A 365 3.56 -6.94 -5.59
CA GLY A 365 3.42 -8.40 -5.46
C GLY A 365 1.98 -8.93 -5.49
N ASP A 366 0.99 -8.07 -5.31
CA ASP A 366 -0.44 -8.34 -5.54
C ASP A 366 -1.08 -7.20 -6.37
N PHE A 367 -0.48 -6.81 -7.50
CA PHE A 367 -0.93 -5.63 -8.26
C PHE A 367 -2.07 -5.95 -9.23
N TRP A 368 -3.31 -5.94 -8.74
CA TRP A 368 -4.52 -6.13 -9.55
C TRP A 368 -5.62 -5.12 -9.19
N SER A 369 -6.64 -4.99 -10.05
CA SER A 369 -7.73 -3.99 -9.94
C SER A 369 -8.48 -3.97 -8.60
N ASN A 370 -8.41 -5.04 -7.82
CA ASN A 370 -9.03 -5.12 -6.50
C ASN A 370 -8.11 -4.57 -5.37
N ASN A 371 -6.85 -4.27 -5.66
CA ASN A 371 -5.91 -3.56 -4.77
C ASN A 371 -5.62 -2.13 -5.25
N ILE A 372 -6.44 -1.63 -6.19
CA ILE A 372 -6.36 -0.28 -6.75
C ILE A 372 -7.75 0.34 -6.62
N MET A 373 -7.86 1.41 -5.83
CA MET A 373 -9.08 2.22 -5.78
C MET A 373 -8.97 3.39 -6.74
N PHE A 374 -10.08 3.75 -7.39
CA PHE A 374 -10.10 4.79 -8.42
C PHE A 374 -10.99 5.96 -8.00
N LYS A 375 -10.50 7.19 -8.20
CA LYS A 375 -11.28 8.43 -8.08
C LYS A 375 -11.58 8.97 -9.47
N TYR A 376 -12.75 9.59 -9.60
CA TYR A 376 -13.31 10.09 -10.85
C TYR A 376 -13.56 11.60 -10.74
N ASN A 377 -13.42 12.31 -11.84
CA ASN A 377 -13.74 13.74 -11.93
C ASN A 377 -15.25 13.96 -12.21
N GLU A 378 -15.65 15.21 -12.40
CA GLU A 378 -17.05 15.60 -12.68
C GLU A 378 -17.61 15.08 -14.03
N GLU A 379 -16.74 14.60 -14.93
CA GLU A 379 -17.10 14.01 -16.21
C GLU A 379 -17.12 12.46 -16.17
N ASP A 380 -17.11 11.85 -14.96
CA ASP A 380 -16.96 10.41 -14.72
C ASP A 380 -15.69 9.78 -15.34
N LYS A 381 -14.68 10.59 -15.69
CA LYS A 381 -13.36 10.11 -16.13
C LYS A 381 -12.48 9.79 -14.94
N VAL A 382 -11.69 8.73 -15.05
CA VAL A 382 -10.72 8.35 -14.02
C VAL A 382 -9.62 9.43 -13.90
N GLU A 383 -9.37 9.86 -12.67
CA GLU A 383 -8.50 11.02 -12.36
C GLU A 383 -7.26 10.60 -11.56
N SER A 384 -7.41 9.71 -10.57
CA SER A 384 -6.31 9.26 -9.71
C SER A 384 -6.58 7.87 -9.13
N THR A 385 -5.51 7.17 -8.77
CA THR A 385 -5.57 5.90 -8.05
C THR A 385 -5.20 6.04 -6.57
N MET A 386 -5.48 4.99 -5.81
CA MET A 386 -4.98 4.74 -4.47
C MET A 386 -4.64 3.26 -4.37
N LEU A 387 -3.36 2.96 -4.17
CA LEU A 387 -2.84 1.60 -4.02
C LEU A 387 -3.04 1.14 -2.57
N ILE A 388 -3.57 -0.07 -2.41
CA ILE A 388 -3.85 -0.66 -1.10
C ILE A 388 -3.34 -2.09 -1.02
N ASP A 389 -3.17 -2.59 0.21
CA ASP A 389 -2.77 -3.97 0.50
C ASP A 389 -1.33 -4.36 0.10
N PHE A 390 -0.36 -3.74 0.77
CA PHE A 390 1.08 -4.00 0.61
C PHE A 390 1.55 -5.31 1.28
N GLN A 391 0.65 -6.28 1.49
CA GLN A 391 0.96 -7.54 2.17
C GLN A 391 1.88 -8.45 1.37
N LEU A 392 1.81 -8.42 0.05
CA LEU A 392 2.67 -9.21 -0.82
C LEU A 392 3.89 -8.47 -1.35
N ILE A 393 4.17 -7.26 -0.82
CA ILE A 393 5.31 -6.45 -1.23
C ILE A 393 6.62 -7.24 -1.09
N ASN A 394 7.44 -7.19 -2.13
CA ASN A 394 8.64 -8.01 -2.27
C ASN A 394 9.70 -7.32 -3.13
N TYR A 395 10.90 -7.90 -3.18
CA TYR A 395 11.98 -7.44 -4.04
C TYR A 395 12.08 -8.37 -5.25
N GLY A 396 11.96 -7.81 -6.46
CA GLY A 396 11.96 -8.60 -7.67
C GLY A 396 11.81 -7.76 -8.94
N HIS A 397 11.57 -8.44 -10.05
CA HIS A 397 11.52 -7.83 -11.36
C HIS A 397 10.14 -7.21 -11.67
N PRO A 398 10.06 -5.97 -12.18
CA PRO A 398 8.80 -5.23 -12.34
C PRO A 398 7.81 -5.87 -13.32
N ALA A 399 8.29 -6.69 -14.28
CA ALA A 399 7.42 -7.47 -15.18
C ALA A 399 6.40 -8.35 -14.43
N TYR A 400 6.68 -8.74 -13.18
CA TYR A 400 5.75 -9.50 -12.36
C TYR A 400 4.43 -8.74 -12.18
N ASP A 401 4.44 -7.54 -11.61
CA ASP A 401 3.22 -6.77 -11.32
C ASP A 401 2.50 -6.30 -12.59
N ILE A 402 3.27 -5.94 -13.64
CA ILE A 402 2.75 -5.54 -14.95
C ILE A 402 1.87 -6.65 -15.55
N LEU A 403 2.40 -7.88 -15.60
CA LEU A 403 1.68 -9.05 -16.10
C LEU A 403 0.56 -9.50 -15.15
N TYR A 404 0.74 -9.32 -13.84
CA TYR A 404 -0.24 -9.69 -12.82
C TYR A 404 -1.52 -8.86 -12.99
N LEU A 405 -1.38 -7.54 -13.19
CA LEU A 405 -2.48 -6.64 -13.54
C LEU A 405 -3.14 -7.07 -14.86
N LEU A 406 -2.33 -7.30 -15.91
CA LEU A 406 -2.82 -7.73 -17.23
C LEU A 406 -3.63 -9.04 -17.16
N TYR A 407 -3.18 -10.06 -16.45
CA TYR A 407 -3.86 -11.36 -16.44
C TYR A 407 -5.04 -11.44 -15.46
N LEU A 408 -5.03 -10.70 -14.35
CA LEU A 408 -6.13 -10.71 -13.37
C LEU A 408 -7.19 -9.65 -13.63
N SER A 409 -6.86 -8.53 -14.29
CA SER A 409 -7.78 -7.39 -14.47
C SER A 409 -8.22 -7.15 -15.92
N SER A 410 -7.82 -8.01 -16.85
CA SER A 410 -8.29 -7.96 -18.25
C SER A 410 -8.56 -9.36 -18.83
N ASP A 411 -9.05 -9.39 -20.06
CA ASP A 411 -9.28 -10.60 -20.83
C ASP A 411 -8.46 -10.62 -22.14
N ALA A 412 -8.51 -11.70 -22.93
CA ALA A 412 -7.72 -11.77 -24.15
C ALA A 412 -8.13 -10.71 -25.19
N GLY A 413 -9.41 -10.32 -25.29
CA GLY A 413 -9.85 -9.29 -26.24
C GLY A 413 -9.23 -7.92 -25.91
N PHE A 414 -9.17 -7.58 -24.62
CA PHE A 414 -8.45 -6.41 -24.15
C PHE A 414 -6.95 -6.50 -24.45
N ARG A 415 -6.29 -7.63 -24.13
CA ARG A 415 -4.84 -7.76 -24.32
C ARG A 415 -4.42 -7.77 -25.80
N ASP A 416 -5.15 -8.48 -26.65
CA ASP A 416 -4.90 -8.52 -28.09
C ASP A 416 -5.03 -7.13 -28.74
N SER A 417 -5.87 -6.25 -28.17
CA SER A 417 -6.09 -4.89 -28.68
C SER A 417 -5.19 -3.82 -28.03
N ASN A 418 -4.80 -3.99 -26.75
CA ASN A 418 -4.24 -2.90 -25.95
C ASN A 418 -2.94 -3.26 -25.18
N MET A 419 -2.50 -4.52 -25.14
CA MET A 419 -1.35 -4.91 -24.31
C MET A 419 -0.08 -4.17 -24.72
N GLU A 420 0.16 -3.97 -26.02
CA GLU A 420 1.32 -3.23 -26.52
C GLU A 420 1.31 -1.79 -25.98
N SER A 421 0.20 -1.06 -26.17
CA SER A 421 0.06 0.31 -25.68
C SER A 421 0.12 0.44 -24.16
N CYS A 422 -0.33 -0.57 -23.39
CA CYS A 422 -0.15 -0.60 -21.94
C CYS A 422 1.33 -0.74 -21.55
N LEU A 423 2.08 -1.59 -22.26
CA LEU A 423 3.52 -1.76 -22.05
C LEU A 423 4.32 -0.52 -22.46
N GLU A 424 3.96 0.12 -23.59
CA GLU A 424 4.55 1.39 -24.03
C GLU A 424 4.29 2.51 -23.03
N HIS A 425 3.07 2.58 -22.47
CA HIS A 425 2.70 3.59 -21.46
C HIS A 425 3.48 3.42 -20.16
N TYR A 426 3.59 2.18 -19.66
CA TYR A 426 4.47 1.86 -18.53
C TYR A 426 5.92 2.24 -18.84
N TRP A 427 6.43 1.82 -19.99
CA TRP A 427 7.83 2.00 -20.37
C TRP A 427 8.20 3.47 -20.53
N LYS A 428 7.33 4.30 -21.12
CA LYS A 428 7.53 5.76 -21.25
C LYS A 428 7.80 6.44 -19.91
N THR A 429 7.12 6.01 -18.84
CA THR A 429 7.34 6.54 -17.49
C THR A 429 8.55 5.88 -16.81
N PHE A 430 8.78 4.59 -17.04
CA PHE A 430 9.89 3.85 -16.43
C PHE A 430 11.26 4.21 -17.04
N SER A 431 11.36 4.44 -18.34
CA SER A 431 12.62 4.74 -19.04
C SER A 431 13.25 6.05 -18.56
N TYR A 432 12.44 7.05 -18.19
CA TYR A 432 12.91 8.27 -17.53
C TYR A 432 13.77 7.97 -16.29
N TYR A 433 13.42 6.96 -15.49
CA TYR A 433 14.23 6.59 -14.33
C TYR A 433 15.54 5.92 -14.72
N LEU A 434 15.53 5.10 -15.79
CA LEU A 434 16.74 4.50 -16.34
C LEU A 434 17.68 5.59 -16.87
N GLU A 435 17.16 6.45 -17.75
CA GLU A 435 17.89 7.54 -18.41
C GLU A 435 18.51 8.54 -17.41
N LYS A 436 17.84 8.82 -16.28
CA LYS A 436 18.26 9.84 -15.32
C LYS A 436 19.07 9.32 -14.12
N TYR A 437 18.89 8.05 -13.73
CA TYR A 437 19.46 7.53 -12.48
C TYR A 437 20.26 6.23 -12.62
N SER A 438 20.32 5.61 -13.80
CA SER A 438 21.12 4.40 -13.99
C SER A 438 22.64 4.66 -13.90
N PRO A 439 23.45 3.66 -13.51
CA PRO A 439 24.91 3.73 -13.60
C PRO A 439 25.41 3.90 -15.04
N ASP A 440 26.55 4.58 -15.25
CA ASP A 440 27.05 4.95 -16.60
C ASP A 440 27.22 3.78 -17.60
N GLU A 441 27.50 2.56 -17.11
CA GLU A 441 27.67 1.36 -17.94
C GLU A 441 26.37 0.56 -18.15
N PHE A 442 25.26 1.00 -17.57
CA PHE A 442 23.98 0.29 -17.58
C PHE A 442 23.35 0.28 -18.99
N LYS A 443 22.94 -0.91 -19.44
CA LYS A 443 22.28 -1.11 -20.74
C LYS A 443 21.03 -1.94 -20.57
N TYR A 444 19.89 -1.27 -20.65
CA TYR A 444 18.58 -1.90 -20.63
C TYR A 444 17.60 -1.00 -21.38
N GLY A 445 17.06 -1.48 -22.49
CA GLY A 445 16.11 -0.76 -23.32
C GLY A 445 14.80 -1.50 -23.49
N TRP A 446 13.99 -1.01 -24.43
CA TRP A 446 12.70 -1.59 -24.77
C TRP A 446 12.81 -3.06 -25.21
N THR A 447 13.89 -3.44 -25.91
CA THR A 447 14.13 -4.80 -26.38
C THR A 447 14.30 -5.77 -25.21
N GLU A 448 15.14 -5.42 -24.23
CA GLU A 448 15.38 -6.20 -23.02
C GLU A 448 14.08 -6.29 -22.19
N PHE A 449 13.40 -5.16 -22.01
CA PHE A 449 12.09 -5.10 -21.34
C PHE A 449 11.06 -6.04 -21.97
N LYS A 450 10.94 -6.06 -23.30
CA LYS A 450 10.03 -6.97 -24.02
C LYS A 450 10.44 -8.44 -23.86
N ALA A 451 11.74 -8.75 -23.83
CA ALA A 451 12.25 -10.10 -23.58
C ALA A 451 11.95 -10.57 -22.14
N ASP A 452 12.08 -9.70 -21.15
CA ASP A 452 11.73 -10.02 -19.77
C ASP A 452 10.21 -10.16 -19.59
N ILE A 453 9.41 -9.28 -20.19
CA ILE A 453 7.94 -9.42 -20.23
C ILE A 453 7.55 -10.78 -20.83
N HIS A 454 8.17 -11.22 -21.93
CA HIS A 454 7.93 -12.56 -22.51
C HIS A 454 8.34 -13.67 -21.53
N THR A 455 9.53 -13.58 -20.94
CA THR A 455 10.07 -14.56 -19.98
C THR A 455 9.14 -14.74 -18.76
N TYR A 456 8.63 -13.64 -18.21
CA TYR A 456 7.76 -13.65 -17.02
C TYR A 456 6.32 -14.10 -17.30
N LYS A 457 5.86 -14.18 -18.56
CA LYS A 457 4.49 -14.65 -18.90
C LYS A 457 4.15 -15.99 -18.25
N SER A 458 5.12 -16.88 -18.23
CA SER A 458 5.04 -18.25 -17.70
C SER A 458 4.75 -18.34 -16.19
N ILE A 459 5.50 -17.63 -15.34
CA ILE A 459 5.26 -17.64 -13.89
C ILE A 459 3.96 -16.92 -13.53
N VAL A 460 3.66 -15.82 -14.23
CA VAL A 460 2.43 -15.07 -13.96
C VAL A 460 1.21 -15.81 -14.51
N PHE A 461 1.34 -16.62 -15.55
CA PHE A 461 0.31 -17.59 -15.97
C PHE A 461 0.02 -18.62 -14.88
N VAL A 462 1.05 -19.20 -14.24
CA VAL A 462 0.88 -20.11 -13.09
C VAL A 462 0.13 -19.43 -11.95
N LEU A 463 0.49 -18.18 -11.63
CA LEU A 463 -0.15 -17.41 -10.56
C LEU A 463 -1.59 -17.05 -10.91
N ALA A 464 -1.84 -16.48 -12.09
CA ALA A 464 -3.18 -16.12 -12.54
C ALA A 464 -4.13 -17.33 -12.60
N THR A 465 -3.68 -18.48 -13.14
CA THR A 465 -4.48 -19.72 -13.14
C THR A 465 -4.66 -20.35 -11.76
N THR A 466 -3.80 -20.03 -10.79
CA THR A 466 -3.99 -20.40 -9.37
C THR A 466 -4.97 -19.46 -8.67
N LEU A 467 -4.94 -18.16 -9.00
CA LEU A 467 -5.66 -17.12 -8.29
C LEU A 467 -7.07 -16.87 -8.82
N LEU A 468 -7.30 -16.88 -10.13
CA LEU A 468 -8.64 -16.67 -10.73
C LEU A 468 -9.73 -17.56 -10.09
N PRO A 469 -9.52 -18.87 -9.85
CA PRO A 469 -10.49 -19.72 -9.16
C PRO A 469 -10.64 -19.45 -7.65
N ASN A 470 -9.72 -18.72 -7.03
CA ASN A 470 -9.81 -18.31 -5.62
C ASN A 470 -10.51 -16.94 -5.49
N VAL A 471 -10.12 -15.96 -6.31
CA VAL A 471 -10.53 -14.56 -6.15
C VAL A 471 -11.88 -14.24 -6.80
N LEU A 472 -12.30 -15.02 -7.80
CA LEU A 472 -13.60 -14.89 -8.48
C LEU A 472 -14.65 -15.91 -7.98
N SER A 473 -14.28 -16.80 -7.06
CA SER A 473 -15.17 -17.80 -6.45
C SER A 473 -15.92 -17.22 -5.25
N ASP A 474 -17.14 -17.67 -5.04
CA ASP A 474 -17.96 -17.32 -3.86
C ASP A 474 -17.68 -18.25 -2.66
N ILE A 475 -16.74 -19.21 -2.79
CA ILE A 475 -16.49 -20.24 -1.77
C ILE A 475 -15.64 -19.69 -0.61
N GLN A 476 -16.30 -19.44 0.52
CA GLN A 476 -15.61 -19.32 1.81
C GLN A 476 -15.22 -20.70 2.38
N VAL A 477 -14.03 -20.80 2.98
CA VAL A 477 -13.52 -22.03 3.61
C VAL A 477 -13.10 -21.77 5.05
N GLU A 478 -13.89 -22.30 5.98
CA GLU A 478 -13.68 -22.18 7.44
C GLU A 478 -12.72 -23.23 8.02
N ALA A 479 -12.23 -24.17 7.21
CA ALA A 479 -11.48 -25.33 7.69
C ALA A 479 -10.02 -25.00 8.08
N GLY A 480 -9.47 -25.78 9.02
CA GLY A 480 -8.09 -25.65 9.49
C GLY A 480 -7.09 -26.63 8.88
N GLY A 481 -5.86 -26.17 8.66
CA GLY A 481 -4.71 -27.02 8.30
C GLY A 481 -4.75 -27.59 6.86
N LEU A 482 -3.95 -28.63 6.60
CA LEU A 482 -3.77 -29.19 5.25
C LEU A 482 -5.05 -29.84 4.66
N LEU A 483 -6.02 -30.17 5.51
CA LEU A 483 -7.33 -30.69 5.08
C LEU A 483 -8.13 -29.58 4.38
N ALA A 484 -8.08 -28.34 4.91
CA ALA A 484 -8.72 -27.17 4.33
C ALA A 484 -8.33 -26.94 2.87
N LEU A 485 -7.05 -27.13 2.51
CA LEU A 485 -6.60 -27.00 1.13
C LEU A 485 -7.19 -28.07 0.20
N ARG A 486 -7.35 -29.32 0.68
CA ARG A 486 -7.99 -30.41 -0.08
C ARG A 486 -9.49 -30.22 -0.17
N ASP A 487 -10.10 -29.60 0.84
CA ASP A 487 -11.54 -29.30 0.87
C ASP A 487 -11.88 -28.10 0.00
N LEU A 488 -11.06 -27.04 0.01
CA LEU A 488 -11.10 -25.93 -0.94
C LEU A 488 -11.00 -26.46 -2.38
N GLN A 489 -9.96 -27.25 -2.70
CA GLN A 489 -9.79 -27.84 -4.03
C GLN A 489 -10.97 -28.73 -4.45
N ARG A 490 -11.58 -29.47 -3.51
CA ARG A 490 -12.79 -30.26 -3.79
C ARG A 490 -14.03 -29.39 -4.04
N LYS A 491 -14.26 -28.37 -3.22
CA LYS A 491 -15.39 -27.42 -3.39
C LYS A 491 -15.26 -26.65 -4.71
N GLN A 492 -14.06 -26.15 -5.03
CA GLN A 492 -13.77 -25.46 -6.28
C GLN A 492 -13.95 -26.36 -7.51
N ALA A 493 -13.48 -27.61 -7.45
CA ALA A 493 -13.69 -28.56 -8.55
C ALA A 493 -15.18 -28.89 -8.77
N ALA A 494 -16.00 -28.86 -7.72
CA ALA A 494 -17.45 -29.01 -7.81
C ALA A 494 -18.13 -27.74 -8.36
N GLU A 495 -17.73 -26.55 -7.90
CA GLU A 495 -18.25 -25.27 -8.41
C GLU A 495 -17.88 -25.02 -9.88
N LEU A 496 -16.70 -25.42 -10.33
CA LEU A 496 -16.29 -25.31 -11.74
C LEU A 496 -17.15 -26.17 -12.68
N ALA A 497 -17.77 -27.24 -12.16
CA ALA A 497 -18.75 -28.03 -12.91
C ALA A 497 -20.13 -27.34 -12.98
N ASP A 498 -20.47 -26.48 -12.03
CA ASP A 498 -21.71 -25.70 -12.02
C ASP A 498 -21.65 -24.53 -13.03
N SER A 499 -22.00 -24.85 -14.27
CA SER A 499 -22.05 -23.87 -15.37
C SER A 499 -23.27 -22.93 -15.30
N SER A 500 -24.08 -22.95 -14.23
CA SER A 500 -25.13 -21.95 -14.02
C SER A 500 -24.56 -20.62 -13.53
N LYS A 501 -23.51 -20.65 -12.69
CA LYS A 501 -22.90 -19.46 -12.08
C LYS A 501 -22.14 -18.58 -13.08
N SER A 502 -22.33 -17.27 -12.96
CA SER A 502 -21.59 -16.29 -13.77
C SER A 502 -20.09 -16.25 -13.43
N SER A 503 -19.75 -16.41 -12.14
CA SER A 503 -18.36 -16.54 -11.65
C SER A 503 -17.65 -17.73 -12.29
N THR A 504 -18.25 -18.92 -12.23
CA THR A 504 -17.73 -20.14 -12.88
C THR A 504 -17.51 -19.95 -14.39
N LYS A 505 -18.44 -19.33 -15.12
CA LYS A 505 -18.27 -19.04 -16.56
C LYS A 505 -17.07 -18.14 -16.81
N GLU A 506 -16.91 -17.07 -16.04
CA GLU A 506 -15.82 -16.11 -16.22
C GLU A 506 -14.46 -16.71 -15.87
N ILE A 507 -14.36 -17.51 -14.80
CA ILE A 507 -13.14 -18.26 -14.44
C ILE A 507 -12.72 -19.17 -15.60
N LYS A 508 -13.63 -19.99 -16.12
CA LYS A 508 -13.34 -20.92 -17.23
C LYS A 508 -12.90 -20.17 -18.49
N ARG A 509 -13.62 -19.09 -18.84
CA ARG A 509 -13.30 -18.22 -19.99
C ARG A 509 -11.91 -17.62 -19.89
N ARG A 510 -11.58 -16.95 -18.77
CA ARG A 510 -10.26 -16.31 -18.58
C ARG A 510 -9.12 -17.33 -18.53
N VAL A 511 -9.31 -18.49 -17.90
CA VAL A 511 -8.28 -19.55 -17.87
C VAL A 511 -8.01 -20.11 -19.27
N ILE A 512 -9.04 -20.36 -20.10
CA ILE A 512 -8.84 -20.85 -21.47
C ILE A 512 -8.16 -19.81 -22.33
N GLN A 513 -8.59 -18.55 -22.26
CA GLN A 513 -7.95 -17.45 -22.96
C GLN A 513 -6.45 -17.32 -22.61
N LEU A 514 -6.10 -17.47 -21.34
CA LEU A 514 -4.71 -17.49 -20.90
C LEU A 514 -3.94 -18.71 -21.46
N VAL A 515 -4.56 -19.90 -21.50
CA VAL A 515 -3.95 -21.09 -22.13
C VAL A 515 -3.70 -20.85 -23.62
N GLU A 516 -4.68 -20.34 -24.36
CA GLU A 516 -4.59 -20.07 -25.79
C GLU A 516 -3.53 -19.00 -26.10
N GLU A 517 -3.46 -17.93 -25.30
CA GLU A 517 -2.40 -16.91 -25.37
C GLU A 517 -1.01 -17.53 -25.13
N MET A 518 -0.85 -18.39 -24.11
CA MET A 518 0.45 -19.02 -23.83
C MET A 518 0.88 -20.00 -24.94
N MET A 519 -0.07 -20.62 -25.66
CA MET A 519 0.23 -21.45 -26.85
C MET A 519 0.69 -20.58 -28.03
N ARG A 520 -0.02 -19.47 -28.28
CA ARG A 520 0.26 -18.51 -29.36
C ARG A 520 1.64 -17.87 -29.19
N ASP A 521 1.97 -17.51 -27.96
CA ASP A 521 3.21 -16.80 -27.61
C ASP A 521 4.39 -17.78 -27.38
N ASN A 522 4.18 -19.08 -27.63
CA ASN A 522 5.16 -20.17 -27.52
C ASN A 522 5.78 -20.32 -26.11
N ILE A 523 4.96 -20.13 -25.06
CA ILE A 523 5.33 -20.31 -23.64
C ILE A 523 5.05 -21.75 -23.16
N ILE A 524 4.01 -22.39 -23.70
CA ILE A 524 3.51 -23.74 -23.37
C ILE A 524 3.54 -24.61 -24.63
#